data_AF-I6CXC9-F1
#
_entry.id   AF-I6CXC9-F1
#
_cell.length_a   1.000
_cell.length_b   1.000
_cell.length_c   1.000
_cell.angle_alpha   90.00
_cell.angle_beta   90.00
_cell.angle_gamma   90.00
#
_symmetry.space_group_name_H-M   'P 1'
#
loop_
_entity.id
_entity.type
_entity.pdbx_description
1 polymer ?
#
loop_
_entity_poly.entity_id
_entity_poly.type
_entity_poly.pdbx_seq_one_letter_code
_entity_poly.pdbx_strand_id
1 'polypeptide(L)'
;MAGFAHTEWLGLTVFEHCWQDADNIGFVSFVARFTEGGKTGAIIERSRFLKENGQWYYIDGTRPQFGRNDPCPCGSGKKFKKCCGQ
;
A
#
# COMPACT_ATOMS: atom_id res chain seq x y z
N MET A 1 -16.72 -11.77 -13.85
CA MET A 1 -15.60 -11.06 -13.20
C MET A 1 -15.80 -11.19 -11.69
N ALA A 2 -15.10 -12.15 -11.06
CA ALA A 2 -15.29 -12.52 -9.65
C ALA A 2 -14.10 -12.09 -8.77
N GLY A 3 -13.34 -11.07 -9.20
CA GLY A 3 -12.23 -10.56 -8.42
C GLY A 3 -12.78 -9.70 -7.28
N PHE A 4 -12.56 -10.14 -6.04
CA PHE A 4 -12.89 -9.40 -4.81
C PHE A 4 -14.37 -9.33 -4.40
N ALA A 5 -15.25 -10.15 -4.95
CA ALA A 5 -16.68 -10.15 -4.57
C ALA A 5 -16.92 -10.44 -3.06
N HIS A 6 -15.92 -11.03 -2.38
CA HIS A 6 -15.94 -11.35 -0.96
C HIS A 6 -14.93 -10.52 -0.14
N THR A 7 -14.33 -9.50 -0.75
CA THR A 7 -13.37 -8.61 -0.09
C THR A 7 -14.06 -7.34 0.35
N GLU A 8 -14.06 -7.07 1.65
CA GLU A 8 -14.48 -5.79 2.21
C GLU A 8 -13.23 -4.93 2.48
N TRP A 9 -13.18 -3.76 1.86
CA TRP A 9 -12.06 -2.82 2.04
C TRP A 9 -12.30 -1.95 3.27
N LEU A 10 -11.42 -2.05 4.25
CA LEU A 10 -11.53 -1.35 5.53
C LEU A 10 -10.92 0.06 5.50
N GLY A 11 -10.02 0.33 4.56
CA GLY A 11 -9.43 1.65 4.37
C GLY A 11 -8.04 1.63 3.75
N LEU A 12 -7.60 2.82 3.33
CA LEU A 12 -6.33 3.07 2.67
C LEU A 12 -5.54 4.11 3.47
N THR A 13 -4.28 3.80 3.79
CA THR A 13 -3.35 4.73 4.42
C THR A 13 -2.17 4.95 3.48
N VAL A 14 -1.97 6.16 2.96
CA VAL A 14 -0.74 6.55 2.26
C VAL A 14 0.23 7.10 3.30
N PHE A 15 1.40 6.48 3.44
CA PHE A 15 2.40 6.88 4.46
C PHE A 15 3.65 7.52 3.87
N GLU A 16 3.85 7.41 2.55
CA GLU A 16 4.93 8.07 1.84
C GLU A 16 4.50 8.32 0.39
N HIS A 17 4.96 9.42 -0.20
CA HIS A 17 4.89 9.66 -1.64
C HIS A 17 6.06 10.53 -2.06
N CYS A 18 6.55 10.34 -3.28
CA CYS A 18 7.54 11.24 -3.88
C CYS A 18 7.34 11.39 -5.38
N TRP A 19 7.61 12.58 -5.90
CA TRP A 19 7.65 12.87 -7.33
C TRP A 19 9.09 13.15 -7.74
N GLN A 20 9.51 12.54 -8.85
CA GLN A 20 10.82 12.72 -9.46
C GLN A 20 10.62 13.31 -10.86
N ASP A 21 10.82 14.62 -10.96
CA ASP A 21 10.49 15.42 -12.15
C ASP A 21 11.35 15.05 -13.37
N ALA A 22 12.64 14.74 -13.15
CA ALA A 22 13.59 14.45 -14.21
C ALA A 22 13.18 13.26 -15.10
N ASP A 23 12.58 12.23 -14.50
CA ASP A 23 12.23 10.99 -15.18
C ASP A 23 10.71 10.84 -15.39
N ASN A 24 9.93 11.85 -14.98
CA ASN A 24 8.48 11.77 -14.88
C ASN A 24 7.96 10.57 -14.05
N ILE A 25 8.66 10.22 -12.97
CA ILE A 25 8.33 9.06 -12.12
C ILE A 25 7.76 9.51 -10.77
N GLY A 26 6.64 8.92 -10.37
CA GLY A 26 6.07 9.07 -9.03
C GLY A 26 6.11 7.76 -8.25
N PHE A 27 6.25 7.85 -6.94
CA PHE A 27 6.10 6.72 -6.04
C PHE A 27 5.04 7.02 -4.98
N VAL A 28 4.26 6.00 -4.63
CA VAL A 28 3.29 6.05 -3.54
C VAL A 28 3.46 4.80 -2.69
N SER A 29 3.76 4.96 -1.41
CA SER A 29 3.78 3.85 -0.44
C SER A 29 2.52 3.88 0.41
N PHE A 30 1.78 2.78 0.42
CA PHE A 30 0.48 2.69 1.10
C PHE A 30 0.24 1.36 1.81
N VAL A 31 -0.77 1.37 2.69
CA VAL A 31 -1.38 0.19 3.28
C VAL A 31 -2.87 0.18 2.96
N ALA A 32 -3.35 -0.82 2.22
CA ALA A 32 -4.78 -1.07 2.01
C ALA A 32 -5.22 -2.24 2.89
N ARG A 33 -6.12 -1.99 3.85
CA ARG A 33 -6.63 -3.01 4.79
C ARG A 33 -7.93 -3.58 4.25
N PHE A 34 -8.12 -4.88 4.43
CA PHE A 34 -9.32 -5.58 3.99
C PHE A 34 -9.70 -6.74 4.89
N THR A 35 -10.92 -7.21 4.75
CA THR A 35 -11.46 -8.45 5.31
C THR A 35 -11.91 -9.36 4.18
N GLU A 36 -11.52 -10.62 4.22
CA GLU A 36 -11.95 -11.64 3.26
C GLU A 36 -12.15 -12.97 3.98
N GLY A 37 -13.34 -13.56 3.85
CA GLY A 37 -13.69 -14.82 4.53
C GLY A 37 -13.53 -14.75 6.06
N GLY A 38 -13.79 -13.59 6.66
CA GLY A 38 -13.63 -13.35 8.11
C GLY A 38 -12.18 -13.17 8.59
N LYS A 39 -11.20 -13.19 7.68
CA LYS A 39 -9.78 -12.92 7.99
C LYS A 39 -9.42 -11.51 7.57
N THR A 40 -8.74 -10.78 8.45
CA THR A 40 -8.19 -9.46 8.14
C THR A 40 -6.86 -9.59 7.42
N GLY A 41 -6.65 -8.82 6.37
CA GLY A 41 -5.41 -8.71 5.62
C GLY A 41 -5.00 -7.26 5.36
N ALA A 42 -3.78 -7.08 4.87
CA ALA A 42 -3.29 -5.78 4.43
C ALA A 42 -2.38 -5.94 3.21
N ILE A 43 -2.63 -5.15 2.18
CA ILE A 43 -1.68 -4.91 1.09
C ILE A 43 -0.76 -3.78 1.55
N ILE A 44 0.54 -4.02 1.52
CA ILE A 44 1.56 -3.02 1.84
C ILE A 44 2.48 -2.92 0.64
N GLU A 45 2.44 -1.78 -0.03
CA GLU A 45 3.09 -1.63 -1.33
C GLU A 45 3.73 -0.25 -1.45
N ARG A 46 4.86 -0.19 -2.16
CA ARG A 46 5.38 1.01 -2.79
C ARG A 46 5.23 0.85 -4.29
N SER A 47 4.26 1.57 -4.86
CA SER A 47 3.97 1.55 -6.29
C SER A 47 4.73 2.65 -7.02
N ARG A 48 5.16 2.36 -8.23
CA ARG A 48 5.80 3.28 -9.16
C ARG A 48 4.84 3.64 -10.28
N PHE A 49 4.78 4.92 -10.59
CA PHE A 49 3.94 5.49 -11.62
C PHE A 49 4.78 6.28 -12.62
N LEU A 50 4.44 6.18 -13.90
CA LEU A 50 4.98 7.06 -14.95
C LEU A 50 3.93 8.12 -15.27
N LYS A 51 4.36 9.38 -15.41
CA LYS A 51 3.51 10.46 -15.91
C LYS A 51 3.82 10.73 -17.38
N GLU A 52 2.87 10.50 -18.26
CA GLU A 52 3.01 10.78 -19.70
C GLU A 52 1.81 11.59 -20.19
N ASN A 53 2.05 12.67 -20.93
CA ASN A 53 1.00 13.55 -21.45
C ASN A 53 0.00 14.05 -20.37
N GLY A 54 0.51 14.28 -19.15
CA GLY A 54 -0.30 14.72 -18.01
C GLY A 54 -1.10 13.62 -17.31
N GLN A 55 -1.03 12.37 -17.79
CA GLN A 55 -1.73 11.22 -17.23
C GLN A 55 -0.78 10.29 -16.47
N TRP A 56 -1.28 9.63 -15.44
CA TRP A 56 -0.50 8.74 -14.59
C TRP A 56 -0.80 7.28 -14.89
N TYR A 57 0.26 6.49 -15.06
CA TYR A 57 0.19 5.07 -15.36
C TYR A 57 0.87 4.29 -14.25
N TYR A 58 0.18 3.31 -13.66
CA TYR A 58 0.81 2.33 -12.78
C TYR A 58 1.76 1.47 -13.61
N ILE A 59 2.99 1.30 -13.12
CA ILE A 59 4.00 0.49 -13.80
C ILE A 59 4.26 -0.80 -13.03
N ASP A 60 4.68 -0.68 -11.78
CA ASP A 60 4.94 -1.82 -10.89
C ASP A 60 4.83 -1.42 -9.42
N GLY A 61 4.96 -2.42 -8.55
CA GLY A 61 4.92 -2.27 -7.11
C GLY A 61 5.86 -3.24 -6.43
N THR A 62 6.43 -2.79 -5.31
CA THR A 62 7.28 -3.61 -4.45
C THR A 62 6.71 -3.66 -3.05
N ARG A 63 6.98 -4.74 -2.30
CA ARG A 63 6.58 -4.84 -0.89
C ARG A 63 7.69 -4.24 -0.01
N PRO A 64 7.45 -3.09 0.65
CA PRO A 64 8.43 -2.51 1.56
C PRO A 64 8.62 -3.42 2.78
N GLN A 65 9.85 -3.48 3.28
CA GLN A 65 10.17 -4.26 4.47
C GLN A 65 10.10 -3.36 5.70
N PHE A 66 9.44 -3.86 6.74
CA PHE A 66 9.33 -3.21 8.05
C PHE A 66 9.95 -4.10 9.11
N GLY A 67 10.71 -3.51 10.02
CA GLY A 67 11.23 -4.19 11.19
C GLY A 67 10.07 -4.69 12.06
N ARG A 68 10.24 -5.89 12.62
CA ARG A 68 9.21 -6.58 13.42
C ARG A 68 8.64 -5.71 14.55
N ASN A 69 9.43 -4.81 15.12
CA ASN A 69 9.03 -3.93 16.24
C ASN A 69 8.74 -2.48 15.81
N ASP A 70 8.87 -2.13 14.54
CA ASP A 70 8.64 -0.78 14.04
C ASP A 70 7.16 -0.38 14.18
N PRO A 71 6.85 0.92 14.26
CA PRO A 71 5.48 1.39 14.15
C PRO A 71 4.84 0.89 12.86
N CYS A 72 3.61 0.37 12.94
CA CYS A 72 2.94 -0.15 11.76
C CYS A 72 2.54 1.00 10.81
N PRO A 73 2.87 0.91 9.51
CA PRO A 73 2.62 1.99 8.54
C PRO A 73 1.13 2.26 8.26
N CYS A 74 0.22 1.40 8.75
CA CYS A 74 -1.21 1.61 8.57
C CYS A 74 -1.79 2.72 9.48
N GLY A 75 -1.00 3.29 10.39
CA GLY A 75 -1.42 4.34 11.31
C GLY A 75 -2.13 3.83 12.57
N SER A 76 -2.13 2.52 12.84
CA SER A 76 -2.81 1.94 14.02
C SER A 76 -2.16 2.26 15.38
N GLY A 77 -0.96 2.85 15.39
CA GLY A 77 -0.16 3.05 16.60
C GLY A 77 0.45 1.77 17.19
N LYS A 78 0.18 0.59 16.62
CA LYS A 78 0.71 -0.70 17.08
C LYS A 78 2.07 -1.00 16.43
N LYS A 79 2.85 -1.90 17.05
CA LYS A 79 4.05 -2.50 16.42
C LYS A 79 3.65 -3.35 15.21
N PHE A 80 4.49 -3.40 14.18
CA PHE A 80 4.22 -4.10 12.92
C PHE A 80 3.77 -5.55 13.11
N LYS A 81 4.50 -6.34 13.93
CA LYS A 81 4.16 -7.74 14.28
C LYS A 81 2.80 -7.93 14.98
N LYS A 82 2.23 -6.87 15.53
CA LYS A 82 0.94 -6.88 16.25
C LYS A 82 -0.18 -6.23 15.42
N CYS A 83 0.09 -5.96 14.14
CA CYS A 83 -0.85 -5.32 13.23
C CYS A 83 -0.70 -5.91 11.82
N CYS A 84 -0.28 -5.15 10.80
CA CYS A 84 -0.25 -5.62 9.41
C CYS A 84 0.83 -6.65 9.08
N GLY A 85 1.73 -6.97 10.02
CA GLY A 85 2.72 -8.03 9.88
C GLY A 85 2.30 -9.37 10.49
N GLN A 86 1.00 -9.55 10.77
CA GLN A 86 0.41 -10.80 11.27
C GLN A 86 0.05 -11.76 10.15
#